data_AF-A0ABD1DXD5-F1
#
_entry.id   AF-A0ABD1DXD5-F1
#
_cell.length_a   1.000
_cell.length_b   1.000
_cell.length_c   1.000
_cell.angle_alpha   90.00
_cell.angle_beta   90.00
_cell.angle_gamma   90.00
#
_symmetry.space_group_name_H-M   'P 1'
#
loop_
_entity.id
_entity.type
_entity.pdbx_description
1 polymer ?
#
loop_
_entity_poly.entity_id
_entity_poly.type
_entity_poly.pdbx_seq_one_letter_code
_entity_poly.pdbx_strand_id
1 'polypeptide(L)'
;MHDVEPRRLLSPDTVLRRRKANSFELATLLCSYLIGNGFAACVVSGYATREIVNNDQRRVACPYVPQEEEEEGKEQDQLCSFLVVHKKCDVVV
;
A
#
# COMPACT_ATOMS: atom_id res chain seq x y z
N MET A 1 -27.02 -5.35 2.63
CA MET A 1 -26.39 -4.11 2.15
C MET A 1 -25.56 -3.53 3.29
N HIS A 2 -24.23 -3.67 3.24
CA HIS A 2 -23.35 -2.94 4.14
C HIS A 2 -23.05 -1.58 3.51
N ASP A 3 -23.10 -0.55 4.33
CA ASP A 3 -22.83 0.85 4.03
C ASP A 3 -21.33 0.97 3.65
N VAL A 4 -21.01 0.88 2.34
CA VAL A 4 -19.61 0.79 1.83
C VAL A 4 -18.95 2.17 1.74
N GLU A 5 -19.67 3.25 2.03
CA GLU A 5 -19.13 4.61 1.93
C GLU A 5 -18.48 5.08 3.25
N PRO A 6 -17.36 5.83 3.15
CA PRO A 6 -16.69 6.36 4.33
C PRO A 6 -17.60 7.35 5.04
N ARG A 7 -18.05 6.99 6.25
CA ARG A 7 -18.96 7.81 7.07
C ARG A 7 -18.38 9.16 7.49
N ARG A 8 -17.06 9.30 7.44
CA ARG A 8 -16.33 10.50 7.83
C ARG A 8 -15.11 10.64 6.93
N LEU A 9 -14.80 11.89 6.62
CA LEU A 9 -13.60 12.28 5.89
C LEU A 9 -12.81 13.24 6.76
N LEU A 10 -11.55 12.91 7.05
CA LEU A 10 -10.65 13.83 7.73
C LEU A 10 -10.23 14.99 6.81
N SER A 11 -9.99 16.16 7.42
CA SER A 11 -9.44 17.30 6.67
C SER A 11 -8.00 17.00 6.21
N PRO A 12 -7.57 17.51 5.03
CA PRO A 12 -6.23 17.28 4.51
C PRO A 12 -5.10 17.66 5.49
N ASP A 13 -5.26 18.77 6.24
CA ASP A 13 -4.30 19.21 7.26
C ASP A 13 -4.16 18.17 8.39
N THR A 14 -5.27 17.59 8.84
CA THR A 14 -5.24 16.57 9.90
C THR A 14 -4.56 15.29 9.42
N VAL A 15 -4.79 14.90 8.16
CA VAL A 15 -4.13 13.75 7.54
C VAL A 15 -2.62 13.96 7.46
N LEU A 16 -2.16 15.14 7.01
CA LEU A 16 -0.74 15.50 6.96
C LEU A 16 -0.07 15.44 8.34
N ARG A 17 -0.74 15.97 9.38
CA ARG A 17 -0.21 15.93 10.75
C ARG A 17 -0.10 14.52 11.30
N ARG A 18 -1.10 13.67 11.05
CA ARG A 18 -1.16 12.30 11.58
C ARG A 18 -0.28 11.32 10.80
N ARG A 19 0.06 11.63 9.54
CA ARG A 19 0.76 10.74 8.60
C ARG A 19 0.12 9.35 8.51
N LYS A 20 -1.21 9.31 8.65
CA LYS A 20 -2.01 8.09 8.62
C LYS A 20 -3.44 8.44 8.24
N ALA A 21 -3.96 7.74 7.25
CA ALA A 21 -5.29 7.93 6.71
C ALA A 21 -5.73 6.71 5.90
N ASN A 22 -7.02 6.64 5.59
CA ASN A 22 -7.54 5.64 4.66
C ASN A 22 -7.14 5.99 3.21
N SER A 23 -7.20 5.01 2.31
CA SER A 23 -6.86 5.20 0.89
C SER A 23 -7.62 6.36 0.23
N PHE A 24 -8.92 6.50 0.54
CA PHE A 24 -9.76 7.58 0.03
C PHE A 24 -9.34 8.97 0.55
N GLU A 25 -8.96 9.06 1.82
CA GLU A 25 -8.48 10.30 2.44
C GLU A 25 -7.12 10.73 1.87
N LEU A 26 -6.21 9.77 1.66
CA LEU A 26 -4.93 10.00 1.00
C LEU A 26 -5.11 10.46 -0.45
N ALA A 27 -6.03 9.85 -1.20
CA ALA A 27 -6.35 10.27 -2.56
C ALA A 27 -6.89 11.71 -2.61
N THR A 28 -7.73 12.08 -1.64
CA THR A 28 -8.28 13.44 -1.50
C THR A 28 -7.19 14.46 -1.18
N LEU A 29 -6.27 14.11 -0.27
CA LEU A 29 -5.08 14.92 0.03
C LEU A 29 -4.22 15.12 -1.22
N LEU A 30 -3.91 14.05 -1.96
CA LEU A 30 -3.13 14.11 -3.19
C LEU A 30 -3.78 15.03 -4.23
N CYS A 31 -5.08 14.88 -4.45
CA CYS A 31 -5.81 15.76 -5.38
C CYS A 31 -5.75 17.22 -4.94
N SER A 32 -5.89 17.49 -3.64
CA SER A 32 -5.79 18.85 -3.10
C SER A 32 -4.40 19.45 -3.36
N TYR A 33 -3.35 18.64 -3.21
CA TYR A 33 -1.98 19.03 -3.53
C TYR A 33 -1.78 19.33 -5.03
N LEU A 34 -2.29 18.47 -5.91
CA LEU A 34 -2.19 18.64 -7.36
C LEU A 34 -2.94 19.88 -7.86
N ILE A 35 -4.13 20.13 -7.33
CA ILE A 35 -4.91 21.35 -7.62
C ILE A 35 -4.12 22.59 -7.19
N GLY A 36 -3.47 22.54 -6.02
CA GLY A 36 -2.59 23.62 -5.54
C GLY A 36 -1.39 23.89 -6.45
N ASN A 37 -0.94 22.89 -7.22
CA ASN A 37 0.14 23.02 -8.22
C ASN A 37 -0.38 23.41 -9.62
N GLY A 38 -1.68 23.66 -9.78
CA GLY A 38 -2.28 24.07 -11.07
C GLY A 38 -2.66 22.91 -11.98
N PHE A 39 -2.69 21.68 -11.48
CA PHE A 39 -3.18 20.52 -12.23
C PHE A 39 -4.67 20.30 -12.04
N ALA A 40 -5.39 19.96 -13.11
CA ALA A 40 -6.77 19.50 -13.03
C ALA A 40 -6.81 18.05 -12.54
N ALA A 41 -7.04 17.86 -11.24
CA ALA A 41 -7.10 16.54 -10.59
C ALA A 41 -8.47 16.28 -9.95
N CYS A 42 -8.90 15.02 -9.95
CA CYS A 42 -10.12 14.58 -9.28
C CYS A 42 -9.92 13.19 -8.64
N VAL A 43 -10.69 12.90 -7.59
CA VAL A 43 -10.75 11.58 -6.96
C VAL A 43 -11.95 10.84 -7.52
N VAL A 44 -11.76 9.57 -7.90
CA VAL A 44 -12.85 8.67 -8.30
C VAL A 44 -13.00 7.60 -7.22
N SER A 45 -14.25 7.32 -6.82
CA SER A 45 -14.58 6.24 -5.91
C SER A 45 -15.23 5.09 -6.70
N GLY A 46 -14.78 3.87 -6.44
CA GLY A 46 -15.27 2.67 -7.12
C GLY A 46 -15.01 1.42 -6.28
N TYR A 47 -15.49 0.28 -6.76
CA TYR A 47 -15.30 -1.01 -6.08
C TYR A 47 -14.18 -1.80 -6.75
N ALA A 48 -13.33 -2.43 -5.95
CA ALA A 48 -12.28 -3.32 -6.40
C ALA A 48 -12.27 -4.60 -5.55
N THR A 49 -11.68 -5.68 -6.06
CA THR A 49 -11.57 -6.93 -5.28
C THR A 49 -10.65 -6.74 -4.08
N ARG A 50 -10.81 -7.60 -3.08
CA ARG A 50 -10.08 -7.50 -1.80
C ARG A 50 -8.56 -7.55 -1.99
N GLU A 51 -8.11 -8.34 -2.95
CA GLU A 51 -6.69 -8.49 -3.28
C GLU A 51 -6.10 -7.17 -3.79
N ILE A 52 -6.86 -6.43 -4.61
CA ILE A 52 -6.45 -5.13 -5.15
C ILE A 52 -6.45 -4.07 -4.05
N VAL A 53 -7.53 -3.98 -3.26
CA VAL A 53 -7.65 -2.96 -2.19
C VAL A 53 -6.57 -3.12 -1.13
N ASN A 54 -6.20 -4.36 -0.79
CA ASN A 54 -5.15 -4.64 0.18
C ASN A 54 -3.74 -4.64 -0.41
N ASN A 55 -3.59 -4.36 -1.72
CA ASN A 55 -2.33 -4.44 -2.43
C ASN A 55 -1.60 -5.77 -2.13
N ASP A 56 -2.30 -6.90 -2.30
CA ASP A 56 -1.74 -8.21 -2.00
C ASP A 56 -0.70 -8.61 -3.06
N GLN A 57 0.58 -8.48 -2.69
CA GLN A 57 1.72 -8.79 -3.56
C GLN A 57 2.28 -10.19 -3.34
N ARG A 58 1.61 -11.08 -2.58
CA ARG A 58 2.13 -12.43 -2.28
C ARG A 58 2.38 -13.30 -3.52
N ARG A 59 1.74 -12.98 -4.65
CA ARG A 59 1.90 -13.69 -5.93
C ARG A 59 2.85 -12.97 -6.91
N VAL A 60 3.37 -11.81 -6.53
CA VAL A 60 4.28 -11.02 -7.35
C VAL A 60 5.71 -11.34 -6.91
N ALA A 61 6.54 -11.83 -7.82
CA ALA A 61 7.94 -12.05 -7.53
C ALA A 61 8.63 -10.71 -7.26
N CYS A 62 9.38 -10.60 -6.16
CA CYS A 62 10.12 -9.39 -5.86
C CYS A 62 11.27 -9.26 -6.89
N PRO A 63 11.36 -8.15 -7.63
CA PRO A 63 12.37 -7.97 -8.68
C PRO A 63 13.80 -7.81 -8.15
N TYR A 64 13.96 -7.63 -6.83
CA TYR A 64 15.25 -7.35 -6.18
C TYR A 64 15.61 -8.39 -5.12
N VAL A 65 15.06 -9.61 -5.20
CA VAL A 65 15.54 -10.71 -4.34
C VAL A 65 17.01 -10.94 -4.67
N PRO A 66 17.93 -10.73 -3.71
CA PRO A 66 19.31 -11.12 -3.90
C PRO A 66 19.32 -12.62 -4.18
N GLN A 67 19.88 -13.05 -5.31
CA GLN A 67 20.11 -14.47 -5.54
C GLN A 67 21.11 -14.92 -4.47
N GLU A 68 20.65 -15.78 -3.56
CA GLU A 68 21.56 -16.55 -2.72
C GLU A 68 22.37 -17.42 -3.70
N GLU A 69 23.66 -17.13 -3.83
CA GLU A 69 24.59 -18.01 -4.53
C GLU A 69 24.44 -19.39 -3.87
N GLU A 70 24.06 -20.40 -4.66
CA GLU A 70 23.77 -21.75 -4.19
C GLU A 70 25.01 -22.35 -3.52
N GLU A 71 25.09 -22.28 -2.19
CA GLU A 71 25.83 -23.29 -1.43
C GLU A 71 24.89 -24.47 -1.18
N GLU A 72 25.13 -25.54 -1.92
CA GLU A 72 24.44 -26.82 -1.84
C GLU A 72 24.33 -27.31 -0.39
N GLY A 73 23.12 -27.42 0.14
CA GLY A 73 22.92 -28.24 1.34
C GLY A 73 21.72 -27.89 2.22
N LYS A 74 20.68 -28.72 2.06
CA LYS A 74 19.69 -29.12 3.08
C LYS A 74 18.48 -28.20 3.30
N GLU A 75 17.38 -28.66 2.71
CA GLU A 75 16.05 -28.79 3.33
C GLU A 75 15.66 -27.68 4.30
N GLN A 76 15.04 -26.61 3.77
CA GLN A 76 14.24 -25.65 4.53
C GLN A 76 13.28 -24.88 3.60
N ASP A 77 12.51 -25.63 2.82
CA ASP A 77 11.30 -25.08 2.22
C ASP A 77 10.37 -24.61 3.36
N GLN A 78 9.80 -23.41 3.20
CA GLN A 78 8.69 -22.81 3.95
C GLN A 78 8.98 -21.82 5.08
N LEU A 79 10.23 -21.60 5.53
CA LEU A 79 10.49 -20.60 6.60
C LEU A 79 11.14 -19.28 6.13
N CYS A 80 11.80 -19.24 4.97
CA CYS A 80 12.57 -18.06 4.58
C CYS A 80 11.72 -16.88 4.03
N SER A 81 10.46 -17.10 3.64
CA SER A 81 9.58 -15.99 3.24
C SER A 81 9.09 -15.14 4.43
N PHE A 82 9.13 -15.67 5.66
CA PHE A 82 8.64 -14.95 6.84
C PHE A 82 9.75 -14.11 7.51
N LEU A 83 11.01 -14.55 7.45
CA LEU A 83 12.12 -13.88 8.13
C LEU A 83 12.64 -12.64 7.36
N VAL A 84 12.57 -12.65 6.02
CA VAL A 84 12.99 -11.49 5.19
C VAL A 84 11.97 -10.33 5.28
N VAL A 85 10.68 -10.63 5.38
CA VAL A 85 9.63 -9.60 5.44
C VAL A 85 9.74 -8.75 6.71
N HIS A 86 10.22 -9.32 7.82
CA HIS A 86 10.28 -8.61 9.10
C HIS A 86 11.47 -7.65 9.27
N LYS A 87 12.44 -7.60 8.34
CA LYS A 87 13.71 -6.88 8.59
C LYS A 87 14.06 -5.70 7.70
N LYS A 88 13.38 -5.39 6.58
CA LYS A 88 13.48 -4.07 5.90
C LYS A 88 12.63 -3.91 4.64
N CYS A 89 11.37 -4.35 4.65
CA CYS A 89 10.41 -3.86 3.67
C CYS A 89 9.37 -3.05 4.41
N ASP A 90 9.78 -1.90 4.93
CA ASP A 90 8.86 -0.79 5.13
C ASP A 90 8.35 -0.43 3.73
N VAL A 91 7.31 -1.15 3.28
CA VAL A 91 6.40 -0.69 2.24
C VAL A 91 5.72 0.51 2.86
N VAL A 92 6.40 1.65 2.77
CA VAL A 92 5.83 2.95 3.04
C VAL A 92 4.82 3.18 1.92
N VAL A 93 3.56 2.90 2.23
CA VAL A 93 2.44 3.59 1.59
C VAL A 93 2.37 4.99 2.16
#